data_AF-R7WKA6-F1
#
_entry.id   AF-R7WKA6-F1
#
_cell.length_a   1.000
_cell.length_b   1.000
_cell.length_c   1.000
_cell.angle_alpha   90.00
_cell.angle_beta   90.00
_cell.angle_gamma   90.00
#
_symmetry.space_group_name_H-M   'P 1'
#
loop_
_entity.id
_entity.type
_entity.pdbx_description
1 polymer ?
#
loop_
_entity_poly.entity_id
_entity_poly.type
_entity_poly.pdbx_seq_one_letter_code
_entity_poly.pdbx_strand_id
1 'polypeptide(L)'
;MPQVYFVRGEAGIGKTFNLFKAPKDRATALCDTDLNKPLYLYISCSGMGLKRVEDIIDAAVVGTQNLDFSSVLALSRNGLLVLVIDGFDELVGGTGYGDAFQLLRPVLKDLGGSGTILLSARSSYFANQYQTSLQNAARLDGLPAHHMILELQRWSRSDVERLFAENSHWSKYRQSLSDSDLSLLGVPFFAQAFNDATSPPGTSLEFQGLRSTLIDSYLARETKKLESRGGQSPVSSRQLRSIFQEIAGLLYESSESSLDVDDFKLACESALELDGFYGPNQALGDRLTVLCGMSASSDSNGSPLFSFQHDIFFEVMLADYLGEQYLSSSHGYTSMTAALARSPLGDATVASIVERYEEGLTAFLPEPSVTKKDSTSVGSLNLAALISAFISSKHSAPSAWYRDINFGSLDLTPLAQLGITLENCRIDRLSFASEATGSITSTNCTVNHLESCGDSTTPMSQLLFEGMVSVQEISVVRRDGKTDTFEAGVHRVLEGLDRLGAQGVQRQLHEARDAEPSTLELFAYDVLNGMSARGENSYIVMTKSLIPGDSAGRGMYRPNDPLWADLTRKLESAGAASIKQITASGSAKSVVTFRFTSTALCARQSSEEKIRSFWGELRSS
;
A
#
# COMPACT_ATOMS: atom_id res chain seq x y z
N MET A 1 -12.83 27.71 -33.05
CA MET A 1 -13.60 26.96 -32.04
C MET A 1 -13.13 27.41 -30.66
N PRO A 2 -13.99 27.75 -29.68
CA PRO A 2 -13.54 28.03 -28.31
C PRO A 2 -12.79 26.83 -27.73
N GLN A 3 -11.74 27.12 -26.95
CA GLN A 3 -10.92 26.12 -26.28
C GLN A 3 -11.19 26.17 -24.78
N VAL A 4 -11.52 25.02 -24.20
CA VAL A 4 -11.74 24.88 -22.77
C VAL A 4 -10.71 23.90 -22.22
N TYR A 5 -9.85 24.41 -21.35
CA TYR A 5 -8.86 23.63 -20.63
C TYR A 5 -9.35 23.40 -19.21
N PHE A 6 -9.47 22.14 -18.81
CA PHE A 6 -9.90 21.74 -17.49
C PHE A 6 -8.72 21.24 -16.67
N VAL A 7 -8.33 22.01 -15.66
CA VAL A 7 -7.21 21.70 -14.78
C VAL A 7 -7.71 20.86 -13.60
N ARG A 8 -7.31 19.60 -13.60
CA ARG A 8 -7.55 18.65 -12.51
C ARG A 8 -6.27 18.35 -11.75
N GLY A 9 -6.44 17.76 -10.58
CA GLY A 9 -5.37 17.28 -9.72
C GLY A 9 -5.89 17.17 -8.30
N GLU A 10 -5.17 16.46 -7.45
CA GLU A 10 -5.57 16.25 -6.06
C GLU A 10 -5.61 17.55 -5.22
N ALA A 11 -6.24 17.48 -4.05
CA ALA A 11 -6.26 18.60 -3.12
C ALA A 11 -4.83 18.94 -2.66
N GLY A 12 -4.46 20.22 -2.71
CA GLY A 12 -3.14 20.67 -2.26
C GLY A 12 -2.00 20.54 -3.29
N ILE A 13 -2.29 20.03 -4.50
CA ILE A 13 -1.30 19.90 -5.58
C ILE A 13 -0.79 21.24 -6.18
N GLY A 14 -1.28 22.37 -5.67
CA GLY A 14 -0.86 23.70 -6.14
C GLY A 14 -1.66 24.27 -7.32
N LYS A 15 -2.88 23.79 -7.59
CA LYS A 15 -3.78 24.33 -8.66
C LYS A 15 -3.94 25.86 -8.54
N THR A 16 -4.50 26.33 -7.43
CA THR A 16 -4.72 27.76 -7.16
C THR A 16 -3.44 28.58 -7.28
N PHE A 17 -2.32 28.06 -6.74
CA PHE A 17 -1.03 28.76 -6.83
C PHE A 17 -0.58 28.93 -8.29
N ASN A 18 -0.61 27.87 -9.09
CA ASN A 18 -0.23 27.93 -10.50
C ASN A 18 -1.18 28.82 -11.32
N LEU A 19 -2.48 28.72 -11.07
CA LEU A 19 -3.51 29.52 -11.76
C LEU A 19 -3.49 30.99 -11.37
N PHE A 20 -2.98 31.34 -10.19
CA PHE A 20 -2.78 32.72 -9.78
C PHE A 20 -1.44 33.27 -10.28
N LYS A 21 -0.37 32.47 -10.19
CA LYS A 21 0.98 32.87 -10.60
C LYS A 21 1.10 33.07 -12.10
N ALA A 22 0.50 32.20 -12.92
CA ALA A 22 0.60 32.31 -14.38
C ALA A 22 0.02 33.62 -14.94
N PRO A 23 -1.16 34.11 -14.53
CA PRO A 23 -1.67 35.43 -14.89
C PRO A 23 -0.77 36.58 -14.42
N LYS A 24 -0.21 36.49 -13.21
CA LYS A 24 0.71 37.49 -12.67
C LYS A 24 1.98 37.57 -13.51
N ASP A 25 2.64 36.44 -13.76
CA ASP A 25 3.85 36.36 -14.56
C ASP A 25 3.59 36.82 -16.01
N ARG A 26 2.40 36.50 -16.56
CA ARG A 26 1.96 36.98 -17.88
C ARG A 26 1.79 38.49 -17.92
N ALA A 27 1.16 39.08 -16.91
CA ALA A 27 0.98 40.53 -16.84
C ALA A 27 2.32 41.26 -16.76
N THR A 28 3.25 40.78 -15.94
CA THR A 28 4.62 41.34 -15.84
C THR A 28 5.35 41.25 -17.18
N ALA A 29 5.33 40.08 -17.83
CA ALA A 29 5.99 39.90 -19.12
C ALA A 29 5.43 40.84 -20.22
N LEU A 30 4.12 41.10 -20.22
CA LEU A 30 3.49 42.04 -21.17
C LEU A 30 3.85 43.50 -20.92
N CYS A 31 4.21 43.87 -19.69
CA CYS A 31 4.74 45.21 -19.39
C CYS A 31 6.18 45.37 -19.87
N ASP A 32 6.97 44.31 -19.81
CA ASP A 32 8.41 44.35 -20.10
C ASP A 32 8.75 44.07 -21.58
N THR A 33 7.78 43.62 -22.37
CA THR A 33 8.00 43.23 -23.77
C THR A 33 6.82 43.61 -24.66
N ASP A 34 7.11 43.90 -25.93
CA ASP A 34 6.09 44.18 -26.97
C ASP A 34 5.46 42.88 -27.50
N LEU A 35 5.18 41.93 -26.61
CA LEU A 35 4.65 40.61 -26.96
C LEU A 35 3.16 40.73 -27.28
N ASN A 36 2.78 40.45 -28.53
CA ASN A 36 1.39 40.20 -28.95
C ASN A 36 0.88 38.86 -28.39
N LYS A 37 0.65 38.79 -27.09
CA LYS A 37 0.10 37.63 -26.39
C LYS A 37 -1.12 38.04 -25.55
N PRO A 38 -2.12 37.15 -25.36
CA PRO A 38 -3.28 37.47 -24.55
C PRO A 38 -2.92 37.67 -23.08
N LEU A 39 -3.66 38.57 -22.42
CA LEU A 39 -3.69 38.74 -20.98
C LEU A 39 -4.52 37.62 -20.35
N TYR A 40 -4.18 37.19 -19.14
CA TYR A 40 -4.99 36.22 -18.41
C TYR A 40 -5.79 36.94 -17.33
N LEU A 41 -7.12 36.77 -17.35
CA LEU A 41 -8.01 37.30 -16.32
C LEU A 41 -8.26 36.22 -15.28
N TYR A 42 -7.66 36.37 -14.11
CA TYR A 42 -7.87 35.47 -12.98
C TYR A 42 -9.17 35.79 -12.26
N ILE A 43 -9.99 34.76 -12.04
CA ILE A 43 -11.29 34.83 -11.39
C ILE A 43 -11.31 33.74 -10.32
N SER A 44 -11.51 34.12 -9.06
CA SER A 44 -11.66 33.16 -7.97
C SER A 44 -13.14 32.92 -7.66
N CYS A 45 -13.55 31.65 -7.68
CA CYS A 45 -14.88 31.23 -7.27
C CYS A 45 -14.97 30.96 -5.76
N SER A 46 -13.87 31.12 -5.02
CA SER A 46 -13.82 30.70 -3.63
C SER A 46 -14.75 31.54 -2.74
N GLY A 47 -15.63 30.87 -1.99
CA GLY A 47 -16.59 31.53 -1.09
C GLY A 47 -17.72 32.28 -1.79
N MET A 48 -17.88 32.14 -3.12
CA MET A 48 -18.90 32.83 -3.90
C MET A 48 -20.27 32.14 -3.86
N GLY A 49 -20.33 30.83 -3.62
CA GLY A 49 -21.55 30.05 -3.45
C GLY A 49 -22.42 30.00 -4.71
N LEU A 50 -23.75 30.06 -4.51
CA LEU A 50 -24.86 29.99 -5.49
C LEU A 50 -24.92 31.10 -6.56
N LYS A 51 -23.81 31.77 -6.88
CA LYS A 51 -23.79 32.87 -7.86
C LYS A 51 -23.66 32.33 -9.29
N ARG A 52 -24.22 33.08 -10.24
CA ARG A 52 -24.05 32.75 -11.65
C ARG A 52 -22.64 33.14 -12.11
N VAL A 53 -22.13 32.47 -13.14
CA VAL A 53 -20.79 32.74 -13.68
C VAL A 53 -20.66 34.18 -14.17
N GLU A 54 -21.75 34.76 -14.69
CA GLU A 54 -21.77 36.16 -15.14
C GLU A 54 -21.46 37.13 -13.99
N ASP A 55 -22.13 36.96 -12.84
CA ASP A 55 -21.95 37.81 -11.65
C ASP A 55 -20.51 37.79 -11.10
N ILE A 56 -19.83 36.65 -11.26
CA ILE A 56 -18.47 36.44 -10.76
C ILE A 56 -17.46 37.13 -11.68
N ILE A 57 -17.66 37.06 -12.99
CA ILE A 57 -16.83 37.76 -13.96
C ILE A 57 -16.99 39.27 -13.78
N ASP A 58 -18.23 39.76 -13.66
CA ASP A 58 -18.49 41.19 -13.41
C ASP A 58 -17.83 41.67 -12.12
N ALA A 59 -17.94 40.89 -11.04
CA ALA A 59 -17.27 41.21 -9.78
C ALA A 59 -15.74 41.27 -9.92
N ALA A 60 -15.14 40.41 -10.76
CA ALA A 60 -13.69 40.40 -10.98
C ALA A 60 -13.19 41.63 -11.74
N VAL A 61 -14.02 42.25 -12.59
CA VAL A 61 -13.64 43.39 -13.41
C VAL A 61 -14.22 44.73 -12.97
N VAL A 62 -15.01 44.75 -11.89
CA VAL A 62 -15.70 45.95 -11.36
C VAL A 62 -14.78 47.15 -11.19
N GLY A 63 -13.50 46.94 -10.86
CA GLY A 63 -12.51 48.00 -10.68
C GLY A 63 -12.01 48.67 -11.97
N THR A 64 -12.29 48.10 -13.14
CA THR A 64 -11.79 48.59 -14.44
C THR A 64 -12.67 49.66 -15.09
N GLN A 65 -13.86 49.92 -14.52
CA GLN A 65 -14.90 50.88 -14.96
C GLN A 65 -15.49 50.66 -16.37
N ASN A 66 -14.75 50.06 -17.31
CA ASN A 66 -15.13 49.91 -18.71
C ASN A 66 -15.31 48.44 -19.14
N LEU A 67 -15.09 47.48 -18.24
CA LEU A 67 -15.31 46.07 -18.53
C LEU A 67 -16.51 45.56 -17.74
N ASP A 68 -17.34 44.81 -18.44
CA ASP A 68 -18.40 43.97 -17.94
C ASP A 68 -18.26 42.56 -18.55
N PHE A 69 -19.12 41.64 -18.17
CA PHE A 69 -19.17 40.27 -18.66
C PHE A 69 -19.14 40.22 -20.19
N SER A 70 -19.97 41.01 -20.86
CA SER A 70 -20.06 41.05 -22.33
C SER A 70 -18.75 41.49 -22.98
N SER A 71 -18.12 42.53 -22.43
CA SER A 71 -16.85 43.08 -22.92
C SER A 71 -15.70 42.11 -22.70
N VAL A 72 -15.66 41.44 -21.55
CA VAL A 72 -14.69 40.39 -21.23
C VAL A 72 -14.78 39.22 -22.23
N LEU A 73 -15.99 38.76 -22.54
CA LEU A 73 -16.18 37.71 -23.56
C LEU A 73 -15.81 38.21 -24.95
N ALA A 74 -16.08 39.46 -25.30
CA ALA A 74 -15.63 40.05 -26.56
C ALA A 74 -14.09 40.05 -26.68
N LEU A 75 -13.36 40.43 -25.62
CA LEU A 75 -11.90 40.38 -25.60
C LEU A 75 -11.37 38.95 -25.73
N SER A 76 -12.01 37.99 -25.06
CA SER A 76 -11.64 36.57 -25.16
C SER A 76 -11.83 36.02 -26.58
N ARG A 77 -12.97 36.33 -27.22
CA ARG A 77 -13.23 35.93 -28.63
C ARG A 77 -12.20 36.44 -29.62
N ASN A 78 -11.66 37.64 -29.37
CA ASN A 78 -10.64 38.26 -30.21
C ASN A 78 -9.21 37.81 -29.86
N GLY A 79 -9.04 36.87 -28.93
CA GLY A 79 -7.73 36.34 -28.55
C GLY A 79 -6.86 37.34 -27.76
N LEU A 80 -7.48 38.37 -27.18
CA LEU A 80 -6.79 39.38 -26.36
C LEU A 80 -6.77 38.98 -24.89
N LEU A 81 -7.69 38.11 -24.48
CA LEU A 81 -7.89 37.71 -23.09
C LEU A 81 -8.14 36.21 -22.98
N VAL A 82 -7.59 35.57 -21.95
CA VAL A 82 -7.91 34.18 -21.56
C VAL A 82 -8.56 34.23 -20.19
N LEU A 83 -9.70 33.57 -20.04
CA LEU A 83 -10.39 33.47 -18.75
C LEU A 83 -9.75 32.36 -17.93
N VAL A 84 -9.35 32.66 -16.70
CA VAL A 84 -8.79 31.69 -15.75
C VAL A 84 -9.70 31.66 -14.53
N ILE A 85 -10.54 30.62 -14.42
CA ILE A 85 -11.52 30.47 -13.35
C ILE A 85 -11.05 29.39 -12.37
N ASP A 86 -10.74 29.77 -11.13
CA ASP A 86 -10.26 28.87 -10.09
C ASP A 86 -11.36 28.49 -9.09
N GLY A 87 -11.53 27.18 -8.84
CA GLY A 87 -12.47 26.64 -7.85
C GLY A 87 -13.91 26.54 -8.36
N PHE A 88 -14.08 26.15 -9.63
CA PHE A 88 -15.38 26.09 -10.29
C PHE A 88 -16.39 25.16 -9.59
N ASP A 89 -15.89 24.13 -8.90
CA ASP A 89 -16.70 23.21 -8.08
C ASP A 89 -17.47 23.90 -6.95
N GLU A 90 -16.95 25.00 -6.41
CA GLU A 90 -17.64 25.77 -5.35
C GLU A 90 -18.93 26.46 -5.85
N LEU A 91 -19.05 26.69 -7.17
CA LEU A 91 -20.27 27.23 -7.78
C LEU A 91 -21.36 26.18 -7.96
N VAL A 92 -20.94 24.94 -8.22
CA VAL A 92 -21.82 23.82 -8.57
C VAL A 92 -22.44 23.24 -7.29
N GLY A 93 -21.64 23.17 -6.22
CA GLY A 93 -22.07 22.68 -4.91
C GLY A 93 -23.15 23.52 -4.24
N GLY A 94 -23.33 24.79 -4.66
CA GLY A 94 -24.40 25.63 -4.14
C GLY A 94 -25.78 25.27 -4.72
N THR A 95 -25.86 24.82 -5.97
CA THR A 95 -27.12 24.70 -6.72
C THR A 95 -27.88 23.38 -6.53
N GLY A 96 -27.29 22.40 -5.85
CA GLY A 96 -27.81 21.02 -5.80
C GLY A 96 -27.70 20.35 -7.17
N TYR A 97 -26.80 19.37 -7.31
CA TYR A 97 -26.62 18.48 -8.46
C TYR A 97 -26.88 19.06 -9.86
N GLY A 98 -26.55 20.34 -10.08
CA GLY A 98 -26.60 20.98 -11.38
C GLY A 98 -25.46 20.48 -12.25
N ASP A 99 -25.75 20.10 -13.48
CA ASP A 99 -24.74 19.72 -14.47
C ASP A 99 -23.74 20.87 -14.67
N ALA A 100 -22.48 20.63 -14.26
CA ALA A 100 -21.27 21.37 -14.59
C ALA A 100 -21.31 22.11 -15.93
N PHE A 101 -21.74 21.39 -16.96
CA PHE A 101 -21.81 21.88 -18.32
C PHE A 101 -22.91 22.93 -18.52
N GLN A 102 -24.05 22.81 -17.86
CA GLN A 102 -25.15 23.78 -17.95
C GLN A 102 -24.75 25.15 -17.40
N LEU A 103 -23.91 25.19 -16.35
CA LEU A 103 -23.39 26.45 -15.80
C LEU A 103 -22.43 27.15 -16.78
N LEU A 104 -21.69 26.39 -17.59
CA LEU A 104 -20.77 26.94 -18.59
C LEU A 104 -21.44 27.24 -19.93
N ARG A 105 -22.59 26.63 -20.21
CA ARG A 105 -23.28 26.75 -21.50
C ARG A 105 -23.54 28.21 -21.93
N PRO A 106 -23.98 29.14 -21.06
CA PRO A 106 -24.14 30.55 -21.43
C PRO A 106 -22.81 31.17 -21.88
N VAL A 107 -21.74 30.94 -21.11
CA VAL A 107 -20.40 31.48 -21.41
C VAL A 107 -19.86 30.92 -22.74
N LEU A 108 -20.01 29.62 -22.97
CA LEU A 108 -19.56 28.98 -24.21
C LEU A 108 -20.36 29.47 -25.43
N LYS A 109 -21.67 29.68 -25.26
CA LYS A 109 -22.53 30.23 -26.32
C LYS A 109 -22.11 31.65 -26.69
N ASP A 110 -21.78 32.48 -25.70
CA ASP A 110 -21.43 33.89 -25.91
C ASP A 110 -19.99 34.06 -26.43
N LEU A 111 -19.07 33.15 -26.08
CA LEU A 111 -17.78 32.99 -26.76
C LEU A 111 -17.94 32.55 -28.22
N GLY A 112 -19.03 31.86 -28.55
CA GLY A 112 -19.36 31.47 -29.92
C GLY A 112 -18.29 30.58 -30.53
N GLY A 113 -17.62 31.06 -31.58
CA GLY A 113 -16.65 30.29 -32.36
C GLY A 113 -15.19 30.45 -31.93
N SER A 114 -14.84 31.25 -30.93
CA SER A 114 -13.43 31.52 -30.56
C SER A 114 -13.27 31.89 -29.08
N GLY A 115 -12.02 31.93 -28.60
CA GLY A 115 -11.68 32.27 -27.23
C GLY A 115 -11.18 31.08 -26.42
N THR A 116 -10.55 31.37 -25.28
CA THR A 116 -9.94 30.36 -24.42
C THR A 116 -10.37 30.54 -22.98
N ILE A 117 -10.79 29.44 -22.36
CA ILE A 117 -11.11 29.34 -20.94
C ILE A 117 -10.21 28.27 -20.32
N LEU A 118 -9.64 28.60 -19.17
CA LEU A 118 -8.98 27.68 -18.25
C LEU A 118 -9.82 27.59 -16.97
N LEU A 119 -10.25 26.40 -16.62
CA LEU A 119 -11.08 26.11 -15.45
C LEU A 119 -10.31 25.21 -14.49
N SER A 120 -10.44 25.36 -13.17
CA SER A 120 -10.06 24.32 -12.21
C SER A 120 -11.27 23.84 -11.40
N ALA A 121 -11.20 22.57 -10.99
CA ALA A 121 -12.01 22.05 -9.90
C ALA A 121 -11.17 21.21 -8.94
N ARG A 122 -11.71 20.97 -7.74
CA ARG A 122 -11.09 20.07 -6.76
C ARG A 122 -11.20 18.59 -7.12
N SER A 123 -12.34 18.14 -7.63
CA SER A 123 -12.64 16.72 -7.76
C SER A 123 -12.49 16.19 -9.19
N SER A 124 -12.01 14.96 -9.29
CA SER A 124 -12.15 14.10 -10.47
C SER A 124 -13.63 13.96 -10.89
N TYR A 125 -14.54 13.98 -9.92
CA TYR A 125 -15.98 13.93 -10.14
C TYR A 125 -16.48 15.03 -11.05
N PHE A 126 -16.05 16.27 -10.80
CA PHE A 126 -16.47 17.38 -11.63
C PHE A 126 -15.98 17.22 -13.08
N ALA A 127 -14.73 16.78 -13.26
CA ALA A 127 -14.17 16.52 -14.58
C ALA A 127 -14.88 15.36 -15.30
N ASN A 128 -15.25 14.30 -14.58
CA ASN A 128 -15.96 13.15 -15.10
C ASN A 128 -17.42 13.48 -15.43
N GLN A 129 -18.14 14.17 -14.54
CA GLN A 129 -19.50 14.66 -14.78
C GLN A 129 -19.51 15.59 -15.99
N TYR A 130 -18.56 16.53 -16.06
CA TYR A 130 -18.38 17.40 -17.21
C TYR A 130 -18.14 16.62 -18.50
N GLN A 131 -17.29 15.59 -18.49
CA GLN A 131 -17.08 14.71 -19.64
C GLN A 131 -18.35 13.96 -20.06
N THR A 132 -19.09 13.39 -19.12
CA THR A 132 -20.34 12.67 -19.39
C THR A 132 -21.39 13.61 -19.98
N SER A 133 -21.57 14.80 -19.40
CA SER A 133 -22.48 15.82 -19.91
C SER A 133 -22.07 16.34 -21.29
N LEU A 134 -20.77 16.50 -21.54
CA LEU A 134 -20.25 16.84 -22.87
C LEU A 134 -20.53 15.75 -23.89
N GLN A 135 -20.32 14.47 -23.56
CA GLN A 135 -20.61 13.36 -24.46
C GLN A 135 -22.11 13.29 -24.80
N ASN A 136 -22.98 13.54 -23.81
CA ASN A 136 -24.42 13.58 -24.00
C ASN A 136 -24.85 14.79 -24.85
N ALA A 137 -24.29 15.97 -24.58
CA ALA A 137 -24.62 17.19 -25.31
C ALA A 137 -24.05 17.22 -26.74
N ALA A 138 -22.89 16.60 -26.97
CA ALA A 138 -22.32 16.41 -28.32
C ALA A 138 -23.21 15.53 -29.21
N ARG A 139 -23.97 14.59 -28.63
CA ARG A 139 -24.94 13.75 -29.36
C ARG A 139 -26.22 14.50 -29.73
N LEU A 140 -26.59 15.55 -28.99
CA LEU A 140 -27.88 16.25 -29.12
C LEU A 140 -27.79 17.58 -29.89
N ASP A 141 -26.76 18.40 -29.64
CA ASP A 141 -26.74 19.81 -30.07
C ASP A 141 -25.48 20.22 -30.88
N GLY A 142 -24.56 19.30 -31.19
CA GLY A 142 -23.40 19.60 -32.03
C GLY A 142 -22.52 20.74 -31.49
N LEU A 143 -22.13 20.66 -30.22
CA LEU A 143 -21.34 21.71 -29.55
C LEU A 143 -19.95 21.90 -30.18
N PRO A 144 -19.56 23.14 -30.56
CA PRO A 144 -18.31 23.42 -31.25
C PRO A 144 -17.27 23.96 -30.26
N ALA A 145 -16.90 23.24 -29.20
CA ALA A 145 -15.82 23.66 -28.30
C ALA A 145 -14.78 22.54 -28.15
N HIS A 146 -13.49 22.88 -28.19
CA HIS A 146 -12.41 21.91 -28.00
C HIS A 146 -12.13 21.81 -26.50
N HIS A 147 -12.36 20.63 -25.93
CA HIS A 147 -12.17 20.38 -24.51
C HIS A 147 -10.91 19.56 -24.28
N MET A 148 -10.03 20.05 -23.41
CA MET A 148 -8.80 19.36 -23.02
C MET A 148 -8.70 19.29 -21.51
N ILE A 149 -8.37 18.13 -20.96
CA ILE A 149 -8.11 17.96 -19.54
C ILE A 149 -6.60 18.01 -19.31
N LEU A 150 -6.18 18.85 -18.37
CA LEU A 150 -4.81 19.00 -17.91
C LEU A 150 -4.75 18.48 -16.47
N GLU A 151 -3.83 17.58 -16.18
CA GLU A 151 -3.66 17.01 -14.84
C GLU A 151 -2.36 17.49 -14.22
N LEU A 152 -2.45 18.15 -13.06
CA LEU A 152 -1.29 18.45 -12.25
C LEU A 152 -0.81 17.17 -11.58
N GLN A 153 0.43 16.82 -11.86
CA GLN A 153 1.12 15.68 -11.27
C GLN A 153 1.79 16.08 -9.95
N ARG A 154 1.98 15.10 -9.07
CA ARG A 154 2.83 15.24 -7.89
C ARG A 154 4.26 15.57 -8.30
N TRP A 155 4.97 16.23 -7.39
CA TRP A 155 6.41 16.34 -7.49
C TRP A 155 7.04 14.96 -7.46
N SER A 156 8.00 14.74 -8.35
CA SER A 156 8.71 13.47 -8.42
C SER A 156 9.58 13.28 -7.18
N ARG A 157 10.02 12.04 -6.92
CA ARG A 157 11.02 11.76 -5.87
C ARG A 157 12.25 12.66 -6.02
N SER A 158 12.68 12.94 -7.25
CA SER A 158 13.83 13.82 -7.51
C SER A 158 13.58 15.29 -7.13
N ASP A 159 12.33 15.76 -7.24
CA ASP A 159 11.95 17.10 -6.81
C ASP A 159 11.85 17.17 -5.28
N VAL A 160 11.33 16.12 -4.63
CA VAL A 160 11.33 16.02 -3.16
C VAL A 160 12.75 16.03 -2.61
N GLU A 161 13.68 15.24 -3.18
CA GLU A 161 15.08 15.26 -2.76
C GLU A 161 15.73 16.64 -2.99
N ARG A 162 15.31 17.37 -4.04
CA ARG A 162 15.74 18.76 -4.24
C ARG A 162 15.26 19.67 -3.12
N LEU A 163 14.02 19.49 -2.63
CA LEU A 163 13.51 20.23 -1.46
C LEU A 163 14.34 19.95 -0.20
N PHE A 164 14.76 18.70 0.03
CA PHE A 164 15.66 18.37 1.14
C PHE A 164 17.03 19.06 0.99
N ALA A 165 17.55 19.18 -0.22
CA ALA A 165 18.81 19.86 -0.50
C ALA A 165 18.71 21.39 -0.30
N GLU A 166 17.58 21.99 -0.69
CA GLU A 166 17.32 23.43 -0.55
C GLU A 166 16.97 23.83 0.90
N ASN A 167 16.43 22.90 1.70
CA ASN A 167 15.99 23.14 3.08
C ASN A 167 16.84 22.33 4.07
N SER A 168 17.99 22.90 4.46
CA SER A 168 18.98 22.21 5.32
C SER A 168 18.41 21.66 6.65
N HIS A 169 17.38 22.30 7.23
CA HIS A 169 16.72 21.85 8.47
C HIS A 169 15.88 20.58 8.30
N TRP A 170 15.52 20.19 7.07
CA TRP A 170 14.80 18.94 6.79
C TRP A 170 15.70 17.71 6.88
N SER A 171 17.00 17.87 6.63
CA SER A 171 17.97 16.76 6.53
C SER A 171 17.94 15.79 7.71
N LYS A 172 17.73 16.30 8.93
CA LYS A 172 17.67 15.50 10.17
C LYS A 172 16.50 14.50 10.21
N TYR A 173 15.44 14.72 9.43
CA TYR A 173 14.27 13.83 9.36
C TYR A 173 14.37 12.83 8.21
N ARG A 174 15.33 12.98 7.28
CA ARG A 174 15.37 12.16 6.06
C ARG A 174 15.47 10.66 6.33
N GLN A 175 16.14 10.27 7.43
CA GLN A 175 16.31 8.87 7.83
C GLN A 175 15.10 8.32 8.60
N SER A 176 14.27 9.18 9.21
CA SER A 176 13.10 8.77 9.97
C SER A 176 11.83 8.65 9.12
N LEU A 177 11.86 9.10 7.87
CA LEU A 177 10.72 9.06 6.96
C LEU A 177 10.77 7.84 6.05
N SER A 178 9.65 7.11 5.96
CA SER A 178 9.47 6.00 5.03
C SER A 178 9.33 6.49 3.58
N ASP A 179 9.44 5.59 2.59
CA ASP A 179 9.18 5.93 1.18
C ASP A 179 7.73 6.42 0.97
N SER A 180 6.78 5.90 1.75
CA SER A 180 5.38 6.35 1.78
C SER A 180 5.27 7.81 2.27
N ASP A 181 6.01 8.16 3.31
CA ASP A 181 6.07 9.54 3.83
C ASP A 181 6.69 10.51 2.83
N LEU A 182 7.76 10.08 2.14
CA LEU A 182 8.38 10.89 1.09
C LEU A 182 7.45 11.12 -0.11
N SER A 183 6.61 10.14 -0.45
CA SER A 183 5.59 10.28 -1.49
C SER A 183 4.56 11.35 -1.13
N LEU A 184 4.18 11.49 0.15
CA LEU A 184 3.31 12.57 0.61
C LEU A 184 3.94 13.94 0.41
N LEU A 185 5.25 14.10 0.66
CA LEU A 185 5.94 15.36 0.41
C LEU A 185 5.98 15.74 -1.09
N GLY A 186 5.61 14.83 -1.98
CA GLY A 186 5.36 15.13 -3.39
C GLY A 186 4.16 16.05 -3.62
N VAL A 187 3.29 16.23 -2.62
CA VAL A 187 2.18 17.18 -2.64
C VAL A 187 2.66 18.52 -2.05
N PRO A 188 2.66 19.63 -2.82
CA PRO A 188 3.14 20.94 -2.35
C PRO A 188 2.55 21.40 -1.02
N PHE A 189 1.27 21.14 -0.78
CA PHE A 189 0.62 21.45 0.51
C PHE A 189 1.27 20.70 1.68
N PHE A 190 1.59 19.41 1.53
CA PHE A 190 2.25 18.63 2.58
C PHE A 190 3.71 19.01 2.74
N ALA A 191 4.41 19.32 1.64
CA ALA A 191 5.76 19.88 1.72
C ALA A 191 5.79 21.19 2.51
N GLN A 192 4.78 22.06 2.33
CA GLN A 192 4.66 23.30 3.10
C GLN A 192 4.32 23.03 4.57
N ALA A 193 3.33 22.17 4.86
CA ALA A 193 3.00 21.82 6.24
C ALA A 193 4.19 21.17 6.97
N PHE A 194 4.96 20.33 6.28
CA PHE A 194 6.21 19.77 6.79
C PHE A 194 7.26 20.87 7.03
N ASN A 195 7.41 21.82 6.11
CA ASN A 195 8.30 22.96 6.32
C ASN A 195 7.93 23.72 7.60
N ASP A 196 6.66 24.04 7.76
CA ASP A 196 6.18 24.87 8.86
C ASP A 196 6.33 24.14 10.21
N ALA A 197 6.11 22.83 10.23
CA ALA A 197 6.32 21.98 11.41
C ALA A 197 7.81 21.78 11.78
N THR A 198 8.71 21.86 10.81
CA THR A 198 10.15 21.62 11.01
C THR A 198 10.99 22.89 11.09
N SER A 199 10.42 24.03 10.71
CA SER A 199 11.06 25.34 10.79
C SER A 199 11.18 25.81 12.25
N PRO A 200 12.28 26.45 12.65
CA PRO A 200 12.43 26.92 14.02
C PRO A 200 11.64 28.22 14.26
N PRO A 201 10.74 28.24 15.26
CA PRO A 201 10.90 29.21 16.34
C PRO A 201 10.58 28.60 17.73
N GLY A 202 11.57 28.56 18.63
CA GLY A 202 11.37 28.53 20.09
C GLY A 202 10.86 27.24 20.75
N THR A 203 10.28 26.30 20.03
CA THR A 203 9.80 25.04 20.62
C THR A 203 10.33 23.86 19.84
N SER A 204 11.16 23.05 20.49
CA SER A 204 11.28 21.62 20.25
C SER A 204 9.88 21.01 20.43
N LEU A 205 9.00 21.15 19.43
CA LEU A 205 7.91 20.21 19.27
C LEU A 205 8.59 18.90 18.93
N GLU A 206 8.62 17.97 19.88
CA GLU A 206 8.85 16.57 19.58
C GLU A 206 7.95 16.24 18.40
N PHE A 207 8.56 15.90 17.27
CA PHE A 207 7.82 15.55 16.07
C PHE A 207 7.08 14.24 16.36
N GLN A 208 5.81 14.35 16.77
CA GLN A 208 4.91 13.23 17.09
C GLN A 208 4.40 12.52 15.82
N GLY A 209 5.25 12.40 14.81
CA GLY A 209 4.93 11.82 13.51
C GLY A 209 4.56 12.83 12.42
N LEU A 210 5.00 12.54 11.19
CA LEU A 210 4.69 13.35 10.00
C LEU A 210 3.18 13.37 9.75
N ARG A 211 2.57 12.19 9.83
CA ARG A 211 1.21 11.93 9.33
C ARG A 211 0.15 12.66 10.14
N SER A 212 0.26 12.65 11.46
CA SER A 212 -0.60 13.42 12.38
C SER A 212 -0.58 14.91 12.01
N THR A 213 0.63 15.49 11.93
CA THR A 213 0.84 16.90 11.61
C THR A 213 0.27 17.29 10.24
N LEU A 214 0.49 16.45 9.21
CA LEU A 214 -0.04 16.69 7.87
C LEU A 214 -1.57 16.59 7.83
N ILE A 215 -2.15 15.62 8.54
CA ILE A 215 -3.60 15.43 8.64
C ILE A 215 -4.24 16.60 9.38
N ASP A 216 -3.69 17.03 10.51
CA ASP A 216 -4.25 18.16 11.27
C ASP A 216 -4.17 19.46 10.47
N SER A 217 -3.07 19.68 9.74
CA SER A 217 -2.93 20.81 8.80
C SER A 217 -3.98 20.73 7.68
N TYR A 218 -4.22 19.53 7.15
CA TYR A 218 -5.23 19.29 6.13
C TYR A 218 -6.64 19.56 6.65
N LEU A 219 -7.00 19.01 7.82
CA LEU A 219 -8.30 19.21 8.46
C LEU A 219 -8.54 20.69 8.77
N ALA A 220 -7.55 21.40 9.32
CA ALA A 220 -7.66 22.83 9.58
C ALA A 220 -7.95 23.64 8.30
N ARG A 221 -7.30 23.28 7.19
CA ARG A 221 -7.56 23.88 5.88
C ARG A 221 -8.96 23.57 5.36
N GLU A 222 -9.44 22.34 5.51
CA GLU A 222 -10.78 21.96 5.05
C GLU A 222 -11.88 22.58 5.92
N THR A 223 -11.69 22.65 7.24
CA THR A 223 -12.58 23.38 8.17
C THR A 223 -12.75 24.84 7.74
N LYS A 224 -11.66 25.54 7.37
CA LYS A 224 -11.72 26.94 6.93
C LYS A 224 -12.60 27.16 5.68
N LYS A 225 -12.74 26.15 4.82
CA LYS A 225 -13.61 26.23 3.63
C LYS A 225 -15.09 26.01 3.95
N LEU A 226 -15.37 25.35 5.07
CA LEU A 226 -16.74 25.16 5.57
C LEU A 226 -17.29 26.43 6.25
N GLU A 227 -16.42 27.38 6.60
CA GLU A 227 -16.82 28.69 7.09
C GLU A 227 -17.78 29.40 6.11
N SER A 228 -18.92 29.85 6.63
CA SER A 228 -19.83 30.74 5.91
C SER A 228 -19.48 32.19 6.25
N ARG A 229 -19.13 33.00 5.23
CA ARG A 229 -18.90 34.47 5.28
C ARG A 229 -18.62 35.06 6.67
N GLY A 230 -17.39 34.88 7.17
CA GLY A 230 -16.91 35.56 8.38
C GLY A 230 -17.55 35.12 9.70
N GLY A 231 -18.34 34.04 9.68
CA GLY A 231 -18.86 33.35 10.86
C GLY A 231 -18.04 32.10 11.22
N GLN A 232 -18.33 31.50 12.37
CA GLN A 232 -17.73 30.22 12.77
C GLN A 232 -18.12 29.11 11.78
N SER A 233 -17.18 28.19 11.50
CA SER A 233 -17.47 26.98 10.73
C SER A 233 -18.59 26.19 11.41
N PRO A 234 -19.61 25.69 10.67
CA PRO A 234 -20.65 24.84 11.22
C PRO A 234 -20.11 23.49 11.73
N VAL A 235 -18.91 23.10 11.27
CA VAL A 235 -18.24 21.86 11.64
C VAL A 235 -16.86 22.20 12.16
N SER A 236 -16.55 21.80 13.39
CA SER A 236 -15.22 21.94 13.98
C SER A 236 -14.22 20.95 13.37
N SER A 237 -12.91 21.20 13.51
CA SER A 237 -11.88 20.25 13.04
C SER A 237 -12.01 18.87 13.69
N ARG A 238 -12.48 18.80 14.95
CA ARG A 238 -12.78 17.53 15.62
C ARG A 238 -13.93 16.79 14.97
N GLN A 239 -15.05 17.48 14.73
CA GLN A 239 -16.21 16.88 14.04
C GLN A 239 -15.84 16.44 12.61
N LEU A 240 -15.05 17.24 11.90
CA LEU A 240 -14.58 16.87 10.56
C LEU A 240 -13.69 15.61 10.59
N ARG A 241 -12.85 15.48 11.61
CA ARG A 241 -12.08 14.25 11.84
C ARG A 241 -13.00 13.06 12.08
N SER A 242 -14.01 13.20 12.93
CA SER A 242 -15.01 12.17 13.19
C SER A 242 -15.76 11.76 11.93
N ILE A 243 -16.10 12.70 11.05
CA ILE A 243 -16.69 12.39 9.73
C ILE A 243 -15.76 11.48 8.93
N PHE A 244 -14.48 11.82 8.79
CA PHE A 244 -13.53 10.99 8.05
C PHE A 244 -13.28 9.63 8.72
N GLN A 245 -13.29 9.56 10.05
CA GLN A 245 -13.19 8.30 10.80
C GLN A 245 -14.39 7.38 10.50
N GLU A 246 -15.62 7.89 10.59
CA GLU A 246 -16.84 7.12 10.28
C GLU A 246 -16.87 6.65 8.83
N ILE A 247 -16.44 7.49 7.88
CA ILE A 247 -16.32 7.11 6.46
C ILE A 247 -15.29 5.98 6.29
N ALA A 248 -14.12 6.08 6.92
CA ALA A 248 -13.09 5.04 6.84
C ALA A 248 -13.57 3.72 7.47
N GLY A 249 -14.29 3.82 8.59
CA GLY A 249 -14.95 2.69 9.23
C GLY A 249 -15.95 2.00 8.31
N LEU A 250 -16.88 2.76 7.71
CA LEU A 250 -17.87 2.22 6.78
C LEU A 250 -17.24 1.52 5.57
N LEU A 251 -16.24 2.13 4.93
CA LEU A 251 -15.50 1.52 3.82
C LEU A 251 -14.83 0.19 4.24
N TYR A 252 -14.25 0.15 5.44
CA TYR A 252 -13.63 -1.05 5.98
C TYR A 252 -14.65 -2.13 6.32
N GLU A 253 -15.77 -1.75 6.92
CA GLU A 253 -16.84 -2.67 7.30
C GLU A 253 -17.57 -3.27 6.09
N SER A 254 -17.81 -2.47 5.05
CA SER A 254 -18.42 -2.90 3.79
C SER A 254 -17.42 -3.62 2.87
N SER A 255 -16.11 -3.51 3.14
CA SER A 255 -15.03 -3.99 2.26
C SER A 255 -15.08 -3.37 0.86
N GLU A 256 -15.53 -2.12 0.78
CA GLU A 256 -15.60 -1.34 -0.46
C GLU A 256 -14.50 -0.28 -0.53
N SER A 257 -14.13 0.12 -1.75
CA SER A 257 -13.16 1.20 -1.99
C SER A 257 -13.81 2.58 -2.10
N SER A 258 -15.14 2.65 -2.13
CA SER A 258 -15.90 3.90 -2.28
C SER A 258 -17.33 3.75 -1.76
N LEU A 259 -17.90 4.84 -1.22
CA LEU A 259 -19.29 4.91 -0.76
C LEU A 259 -20.17 5.64 -1.78
N ASP A 260 -21.47 5.33 -1.85
CA ASP A 260 -22.41 6.19 -2.55
C ASP A 260 -22.75 7.46 -1.74
N VAL A 261 -23.63 8.31 -2.28
CA VAL A 261 -24.05 9.56 -1.63
C VAL A 261 -24.81 9.31 -0.33
N ASP A 262 -25.65 8.29 -0.30
CA ASP A 262 -26.54 8.04 0.82
C ASP A 262 -25.74 7.46 1.98
N ASP A 263 -24.82 6.53 1.71
CA ASP A 263 -23.87 6.00 2.69
C ASP A 263 -22.89 7.07 3.18
N PHE A 264 -22.41 7.95 2.29
CA PHE A 264 -21.59 9.09 2.69
C PHE A 264 -22.34 10.04 3.64
N LYS A 265 -23.61 10.35 3.33
CA LYS A 265 -24.45 11.19 4.19
C LYS A 265 -24.74 10.50 5.51
N LEU A 266 -25.00 9.20 5.51
CA LEU A 266 -25.19 8.40 6.72
C LEU A 266 -23.95 8.43 7.64
N ALA A 267 -22.74 8.30 7.08
CA ALA A 267 -21.49 8.45 7.81
C ALA A 267 -21.37 9.83 8.48
N CYS A 268 -21.72 10.87 7.73
CA CYS A 268 -21.68 12.25 8.24
C CYS A 268 -22.74 12.51 9.31
N GLU A 269 -23.92 11.90 9.19
CA GLU A 269 -25.01 11.97 10.19
C GLU A 269 -24.59 11.32 11.51
N SER A 270 -23.97 10.13 11.43
CA SER A 270 -23.38 9.42 12.58
C SER A 270 -22.35 10.31 13.29
N ALA A 271 -21.36 10.82 12.55
CA ALA A 271 -20.28 11.62 13.11
C ALA A 271 -20.71 12.97 13.70
N LEU A 272 -21.80 13.56 13.19
CA LEU A 272 -22.32 14.85 13.64
C LEU A 272 -23.45 14.72 14.66
N GLU A 273 -23.86 13.50 15.01
CA GLU A 273 -25.01 13.20 15.87
C GLU A 273 -26.29 13.90 15.37
N LEU A 274 -26.56 13.80 14.06
CA LEU A 274 -27.73 14.41 13.41
C LEU A 274 -28.78 13.36 13.01
N ASP A 275 -30.06 13.69 13.20
CA ASP A 275 -31.20 12.85 12.75
C ASP A 275 -31.49 12.97 11.24
N GLY A 276 -30.51 13.40 10.45
CA GLY A 276 -30.63 13.56 9.00
C GLY A 276 -30.26 14.94 8.44
N PHE A 277 -29.83 14.98 7.18
CA PHE A 277 -29.64 16.23 6.43
C PHE A 277 -30.93 16.80 5.81
N TYR A 278 -31.92 17.09 6.65
CA TYR A 278 -33.17 17.73 6.24
C TYR A 278 -33.31 19.15 6.81
N GLY A 279 -34.14 19.99 6.19
CA GLY A 279 -34.44 21.34 6.66
C GLY A 279 -33.19 22.23 6.77
N PRO A 280 -32.85 22.77 7.96
CA PRO A 280 -31.71 23.67 8.12
C PRO A 280 -30.35 23.01 7.85
N ASN A 281 -30.25 21.68 7.95
CA ASN A 281 -29.01 20.92 7.75
C ASN A 281 -28.79 20.51 6.29
N GLN A 282 -29.79 20.64 5.41
CA GLN A 282 -29.68 20.20 4.02
C GLN A 282 -28.50 20.89 3.29
N ALA A 283 -28.37 22.20 3.47
CA ALA A 283 -27.27 22.98 2.88
C ALA A 283 -25.89 22.57 3.42
N LEU A 284 -25.82 22.03 4.65
CA LEU A 284 -24.57 21.49 5.19
C LEU A 284 -24.24 20.15 4.54
N GLY A 285 -25.20 19.23 4.43
CA GLY A 285 -25.01 17.94 3.78
C GLY A 285 -24.54 18.07 2.33
N ASP A 286 -25.15 18.99 1.57
CA ASP A 286 -24.76 19.25 0.18
C ASP A 286 -23.39 19.95 0.06
N ARG A 287 -22.97 20.68 1.09
CA ARG A 287 -21.60 21.23 1.16
C ARG A 287 -20.57 20.17 1.53
N LEU A 288 -20.88 19.24 2.42
CA LEU A 288 -19.97 18.17 2.84
C LEU A 288 -19.62 17.24 1.68
N THR A 289 -20.59 16.90 0.83
CA THR A 289 -20.34 16.08 -0.38
C THR A 289 -19.40 16.77 -1.38
N VAL A 290 -19.29 18.10 -1.35
CA VAL A 290 -18.44 18.88 -2.28
C VAL A 290 -17.09 19.23 -1.65
N LEU A 291 -17.05 19.45 -0.33
CA LEU A 291 -15.91 20.03 0.36
C LEU A 291 -15.06 19.00 1.12
N CYS A 292 -15.62 17.86 1.53
CA CYS A 292 -14.85 16.81 2.20
C CYS A 292 -14.03 16.03 1.18
N GLY A 293 -12.80 16.50 0.90
CA GLY A 293 -11.55 15.74 0.65
C GLY A 293 -11.51 14.39 -0.07
N MET A 294 -12.58 13.96 -0.74
CA MET A 294 -12.77 12.64 -1.29
C MET A 294 -12.65 12.72 -2.82
N SER A 295 -12.02 11.73 -3.45
CA SER A 295 -12.13 11.53 -4.89
C SER A 295 -13.51 10.98 -5.15
N ALA A 296 -14.33 11.76 -5.84
CA ALA A 296 -15.58 11.25 -6.35
C ALA A 296 -15.37 10.69 -7.77
N SER A 297 -15.77 9.44 -8.01
CA SER A 297 -15.92 8.82 -9.33
C SER A 297 -17.41 8.67 -9.63
N SER A 298 -17.76 8.31 -10.86
CA SER A 298 -19.16 8.00 -11.22
C SER A 298 -19.28 6.50 -11.39
N ASP A 299 -20.31 5.88 -10.78
CA ASP A 299 -20.68 4.51 -11.09
C ASP A 299 -21.19 4.37 -12.54
N SER A 300 -21.55 3.15 -12.96
CA SER A 300 -22.13 2.90 -14.28
C SER A 300 -23.47 3.60 -14.53
N ASN A 301 -24.14 4.05 -13.47
CA ASN A 301 -25.44 4.73 -13.50
C ASN A 301 -25.31 6.28 -13.40
N GLY A 302 -24.09 6.81 -13.24
CA GLY A 302 -23.81 8.23 -13.08
C GLY A 302 -23.91 8.77 -11.65
N SER A 303 -24.11 7.92 -10.63
CA SER A 303 -24.14 8.29 -9.22
C SER A 303 -22.72 8.62 -8.72
N PRO A 304 -22.54 9.64 -7.85
CA PRO A 304 -21.24 9.91 -7.23
C PRO A 304 -20.83 8.78 -6.29
N LEU A 305 -19.58 8.35 -6.40
CA LEU A 305 -18.92 7.41 -5.49
C LEU A 305 -17.78 8.12 -4.77
N PHE A 306 -17.80 8.21 -3.45
CA PHE A 306 -16.81 8.88 -2.61
C PHE A 306 -15.73 7.92 -2.13
N SER A 307 -14.47 8.25 -2.39
CA SER A 307 -13.28 7.52 -1.91
C SER A 307 -12.25 8.49 -1.35
N PHE A 308 -11.33 8.05 -0.49
CA PHE A 308 -10.25 8.92 -0.03
C PHE A 308 -9.30 9.27 -1.19
N GLN A 309 -8.90 10.53 -1.31
CA GLN A 309 -7.92 10.95 -2.34
C GLN A 309 -6.52 10.38 -2.11
N HIS A 310 -6.24 9.97 -0.87
CA HIS A 310 -4.94 9.49 -0.44
C HIS A 310 -5.12 8.28 0.49
N ASP A 311 -4.54 7.15 0.12
CA ASP A 311 -4.61 5.91 0.91
C ASP A 311 -4.10 6.12 2.34
N ILE A 312 -3.10 6.97 2.53
CA ILE A 312 -2.58 7.27 3.88
C ILE A 312 -3.61 8.01 4.75
N PHE A 313 -4.47 8.83 4.16
CA PHE A 313 -5.57 9.46 4.92
C PHE A 313 -6.59 8.41 5.34
N PHE A 314 -6.96 7.52 4.42
CA PHE A 314 -7.81 6.39 4.74
C PHE A 314 -7.20 5.54 5.86
N GLU A 315 -5.94 5.14 5.73
CA GLU A 315 -5.25 4.27 6.68
C GLU A 315 -5.13 4.90 8.08
N VAL A 316 -4.82 6.19 8.17
CA VAL A 316 -4.73 6.88 9.48
C VAL A 316 -6.12 7.09 10.10
N MET A 317 -7.15 7.39 9.30
CA MET A 317 -8.52 7.52 9.81
C MET A 317 -9.09 6.16 10.21
N LEU A 318 -8.75 5.10 9.48
CA LEU A 318 -9.09 3.73 9.83
C LEU A 318 -8.40 3.30 11.13
N ALA A 319 -7.14 3.69 11.34
CA ALA A 319 -6.45 3.44 12.60
C ALA A 319 -7.19 4.08 13.78
N ASP A 320 -7.62 5.33 13.62
CA ASP A 320 -8.37 6.02 14.68
C ASP A 320 -9.74 5.37 14.91
N TYR A 321 -10.46 4.99 13.84
CA TYR A 321 -11.73 4.29 13.93
C TYR A 321 -11.60 2.96 14.69
N LEU A 322 -10.66 2.11 14.27
CA LEU A 322 -10.42 0.81 14.94
C LEU A 322 -9.98 1.00 16.39
N GLY A 323 -9.12 1.99 16.64
CA GLY A 323 -8.64 2.32 17.98
C GLY A 323 -9.77 2.76 18.90
N GLU A 324 -10.60 3.72 18.49
CA GLU A 324 -11.71 4.23 19.31
C GLU A 324 -12.80 3.17 19.54
N GLN A 325 -13.19 2.44 18.48
CA GLN A 325 -14.26 1.46 18.54
C GLN A 325 -13.89 0.18 19.29
N TYR A 326 -12.63 -0.25 19.25
CA TYR A 326 -12.23 -1.56 19.77
C TYR A 326 -11.12 -1.56 20.82
N LEU A 327 -10.30 -0.50 20.91
CA LEU A 327 -9.18 -0.44 21.85
C LEU A 327 -9.40 0.57 23.00
N SER A 328 -10.11 1.66 22.75
CA SER A 328 -10.42 2.69 23.77
C SER A 328 -11.65 2.36 24.60
N SER A 329 -12.58 1.61 24.02
CA SER A 329 -13.82 1.21 24.67
C SER A 329 -13.67 -0.22 25.18
N SER A 330 -14.32 -0.56 26.31
CA SER A 330 -14.22 -1.90 26.95
C SER A 330 -14.87 -3.02 26.12
N HIS A 331 -15.03 -2.84 24.80
CA HIS A 331 -15.48 -3.86 23.89
C HIS A 331 -14.50 -5.03 23.89
N GLY A 332 -15.02 -6.24 24.09
CA GLY A 332 -14.20 -7.42 24.35
C GLY A 332 -13.29 -7.82 23.19
N TYR A 333 -12.23 -8.57 23.53
CA TYR A 333 -11.26 -9.21 22.63
C TYR A 333 -11.86 -9.81 21.35
N THR A 334 -13.06 -10.40 21.43
CA THR A 334 -13.78 -11.00 20.31
C THR A 334 -14.16 -10.00 19.21
N SER A 335 -14.49 -8.76 19.56
CA SER A 335 -14.88 -7.74 18.57
C SER A 335 -13.67 -7.27 17.76
N MET A 336 -12.54 -7.04 18.41
CA MET A 336 -11.30 -6.62 17.75
C MET A 336 -10.73 -7.73 16.85
N THR A 337 -10.72 -8.98 17.33
CA THR A 337 -10.26 -10.11 16.50
C THR A 337 -11.13 -10.30 15.25
N ALA A 338 -12.45 -10.14 15.36
CA ALA A 338 -13.34 -10.15 14.22
C ALA A 338 -13.07 -8.98 13.27
N ALA A 339 -12.82 -7.78 13.80
CA ALA A 339 -12.46 -6.61 12.99
C ALA A 339 -11.15 -6.84 12.22
N LEU A 340 -10.09 -7.32 12.87
CA LEU A 340 -8.80 -7.63 12.23
C LEU A 340 -8.91 -8.71 11.15
N ALA A 341 -9.87 -9.63 11.26
CA ALA A 341 -10.05 -10.70 10.29
C ALA A 341 -10.74 -10.28 8.97
N ARG A 342 -11.31 -9.07 8.91
CA ARG A 342 -12.10 -8.61 7.75
C ARG A 342 -11.27 -8.33 6.51
N SER A 343 -10.28 -7.43 6.62
CA SER A 343 -9.51 -6.92 5.49
C SER A 343 -8.05 -6.64 5.88
N PRO A 344 -7.07 -6.80 4.97
CA PRO A 344 -5.67 -6.50 5.28
C PRO A 344 -5.49 -5.05 5.70
N LEU A 345 -4.73 -4.82 6.77
CA LEU A 345 -4.35 -3.49 7.21
C LEU A 345 -3.08 -3.03 6.48
N GLY A 346 -3.06 -1.76 6.06
CA GLY A 346 -1.87 -1.13 5.52
C GLY A 346 -0.87 -0.75 6.62
N ASP A 347 0.38 -0.54 6.22
CA ASP A 347 1.47 -0.19 7.13
C ASP A 347 1.21 1.10 7.91
N ALA A 348 0.50 2.08 7.30
CA ALA A 348 0.16 3.32 7.98
C ALA A 348 -0.92 3.13 9.03
N THR A 349 -1.89 2.25 8.77
CA THR A 349 -2.89 1.88 9.77
C THR A 349 -2.22 1.26 10.98
N VAL A 350 -1.38 0.24 10.76
CA VAL A 350 -0.66 -0.49 11.82
C VAL A 350 0.20 0.45 12.65
N ALA A 351 1.04 1.26 12.00
CA ALA A 351 1.92 2.21 12.70
C ALA A 351 1.13 3.23 13.53
N SER A 352 0.01 3.75 12.99
CA SER A 352 -0.81 4.74 13.69
C SER A 352 -1.54 4.15 14.90
N ILE A 353 -2.01 2.90 14.82
CA ILE A 353 -2.63 2.21 15.96
C ILE A 353 -1.59 2.05 17.09
N VAL A 354 -0.38 1.59 16.78
CA VAL A 354 0.69 1.40 17.77
C VAL A 354 1.13 2.71 18.42
N GLU A 355 1.17 3.79 17.66
CA GLU A 355 1.56 5.11 18.16
C GLU A 355 0.50 5.70 19.12
N ARG A 356 -0.79 5.56 18.80
CA ARG A 356 -1.88 6.28 19.50
C ARG A 356 -2.65 5.47 20.53
N TYR A 357 -2.75 4.15 20.37
CA TYR A 357 -3.60 3.27 21.19
C TYR A 357 -2.78 2.23 21.97
N GLU A 358 -1.62 2.64 22.49
CA GLU A 358 -0.69 1.78 23.22
C GLU A 358 -1.33 1.07 24.42
N GLU A 359 -2.09 1.80 25.24
CA GLU A 359 -2.73 1.24 26.44
C GLU A 359 -3.73 0.13 26.07
N GLY A 360 -4.58 0.39 25.08
CA GLY A 360 -5.57 -0.57 24.58
C GLY A 360 -4.90 -1.79 23.92
N LEU A 361 -3.82 -1.59 23.15
CA LEU A 361 -3.03 -2.69 22.58
C LEU A 361 -2.37 -3.54 23.67
N THR A 362 -1.83 -2.92 24.71
CA THR A 362 -1.19 -3.63 25.82
C THR A 362 -2.19 -4.47 26.59
N ALA A 363 -3.46 -4.06 26.64
CA ALA A 363 -4.54 -4.88 27.19
C ALA A 363 -5.00 -6.00 26.24
N PHE A 364 -4.93 -5.79 24.92
CA PHE A 364 -5.43 -6.73 23.91
C PHE A 364 -4.43 -7.82 23.51
N LEU A 365 -3.16 -7.46 23.31
CA LEU A 365 -2.10 -8.34 22.79
C LEU A 365 -1.58 -9.46 23.72
N PRO A 366 -1.80 -9.47 25.06
CA PRO A 366 -1.34 -10.56 25.93
C PRO A 366 -1.99 -11.93 25.69
N GLU A 367 -3.20 -11.99 25.12
CA GLU A 367 -3.90 -13.25 24.81
C GLU A 367 -4.01 -13.52 23.30
N PRO A 368 -2.92 -13.54 22.52
CA PRO A 368 -3.02 -13.70 21.07
C PRO A 368 -3.31 -15.16 20.75
N SER A 369 -4.59 -15.52 20.71
CA SER A 369 -5.05 -16.79 20.17
C SER A 369 -5.96 -16.52 18.98
N VAL A 370 -5.45 -16.89 17.79
CA VAL A 370 -6.28 -17.07 16.61
C VAL A 370 -6.84 -18.48 16.69
N THR A 371 -8.14 -18.66 16.44
CA THR A 371 -8.72 -20.01 16.42
C THR A 371 -7.96 -20.87 15.41
N LYS A 372 -7.50 -22.07 15.83
CA LYS A 372 -6.65 -23.03 15.09
C LYS A 372 -6.98 -23.31 13.62
N LYS A 373 -8.16 -22.90 13.13
CA LYS A 373 -8.60 -23.11 11.75
C LYS A 373 -8.01 -22.11 10.76
N ASP A 374 -7.46 -20.99 11.22
CA ASP A 374 -7.27 -19.79 10.39
C ASP A 374 -5.85 -19.17 10.52
N SER A 375 -4.79 -19.98 10.68
CA SER A 375 -3.41 -19.45 10.79
C SER A 375 -2.91 -18.72 9.53
N THR A 376 -3.55 -18.92 8.38
CA THR A 376 -3.30 -18.16 7.14
C THR A 376 -4.32 -17.05 6.89
N SER A 377 -5.17 -16.73 7.87
CA SER A 377 -6.18 -15.69 7.72
C SER A 377 -5.56 -14.30 7.72
N VAL A 378 -6.29 -13.37 7.12
CA VAL A 378 -6.02 -11.93 7.16
C VAL A 378 -5.86 -11.43 8.61
N GLY A 379 -6.65 -11.95 9.54
CA GLY A 379 -6.57 -11.58 10.96
C GLY A 379 -5.23 -11.96 11.60
N SER A 380 -4.69 -13.13 11.26
CA SER A 380 -3.38 -13.57 11.73
C SER A 380 -2.25 -12.66 11.22
N LEU A 381 -2.30 -12.27 9.95
CA LEU A 381 -1.33 -11.35 9.36
C LEU A 381 -1.41 -9.94 9.97
N ASN A 382 -2.62 -9.42 10.15
CA ASN A 382 -2.82 -8.11 10.77
C ASN A 382 -2.37 -8.08 12.24
N LEU A 383 -2.66 -9.15 12.99
CA LEU A 383 -2.19 -9.30 14.36
C LEU A 383 -0.65 -9.38 14.42
N ALA A 384 -0.03 -10.15 13.52
CA ALA A 384 1.41 -10.23 13.40
C ALA A 384 2.05 -8.87 13.10
N ALA A 385 1.46 -8.10 12.17
CA ALA A 385 1.93 -6.77 11.82
C ALA A 385 1.85 -5.80 13.03
N LEU A 386 0.76 -5.83 13.79
CA LEU A 386 0.60 -5.05 15.02
C LEU A 386 1.65 -5.42 16.07
N ILE A 387 1.89 -6.71 16.31
CA ILE A 387 2.90 -7.19 17.26
C ILE A 387 4.30 -6.73 16.83
N SER A 388 4.67 -6.94 15.57
CA SER A 388 5.99 -6.56 15.07
C SER A 388 6.21 -5.04 15.12
N ALA A 389 5.21 -4.25 14.76
CA ALA A 389 5.27 -2.79 14.86
C ALA A 389 5.35 -2.33 16.34
N PHE A 390 4.62 -2.98 17.26
CA PHE A 390 4.69 -2.69 18.69
C PHE A 390 6.09 -2.95 19.25
N ILE A 391 6.68 -4.11 18.95
CA ILE A 391 8.05 -4.46 19.40
C ILE A 391 9.06 -3.46 18.87
N SER A 392 8.95 -3.10 17.59
CA SER A 392 9.86 -2.16 16.93
C SER A 392 9.79 -0.75 17.54
N SER A 393 8.58 -0.29 17.90
CA SER A 393 8.34 1.05 18.42
C SER A 393 8.59 1.17 19.94
N LYS A 394 8.17 0.16 20.72
CA LYS A 394 8.19 0.20 22.19
C LYS A 394 9.37 -0.52 22.81
N HIS A 395 10.18 -1.20 22.00
CA HIS A 395 11.32 -2.00 22.46
C HIS A 395 10.94 -2.99 23.58
N SER A 396 9.70 -3.45 23.58
CA SER A 396 9.13 -4.38 24.55
C SER A 396 8.18 -5.36 23.86
N ALA A 397 8.15 -6.59 24.34
CA ALA A 397 7.23 -7.61 23.84
C ALA A 397 5.87 -7.47 24.56
N PRO A 398 4.76 -7.34 23.82
CA PRO A 398 3.43 -7.20 24.43
C PRO A 398 2.93 -8.50 25.07
N SER A 399 3.50 -9.65 24.69
CA SER A 399 3.22 -10.94 25.31
C SER A 399 4.48 -11.79 25.37
N ALA A 400 4.54 -12.68 26.35
CA ALA A 400 5.55 -13.73 26.43
C ALA A 400 5.18 -14.95 25.57
N TRP A 401 3.96 -15.04 25.05
CA TRP A 401 3.47 -16.21 24.35
C TRP A 401 2.63 -15.86 23.12
N TYR A 402 3.05 -16.36 21.96
CA TYR A 402 2.37 -16.22 20.67
C TYR A 402 1.99 -17.60 20.14
N ARG A 403 0.72 -17.79 19.78
CA ARG A 403 0.21 -19.07 19.29
C ARG A 403 -0.62 -18.91 18.01
N ASP A 404 -0.39 -19.81 17.05
CA ASP A 404 -1.17 -19.92 15.81
C ASP A 404 -1.10 -18.65 14.92
N ILE A 405 0.01 -17.89 14.99
CA ILE A 405 0.23 -16.63 14.26
C ILE A 405 1.17 -16.82 13.05
N ASN A 406 0.89 -16.13 11.95
CA ASN A 406 1.74 -16.06 10.77
C ASN A 406 2.43 -14.69 10.66
N PHE A 407 3.74 -14.66 10.89
CA PHE A 407 4.56 -13.46 10.81
C PHE A 407 5.26 -13.37 9.44
N GLY A 408 5.02 -12.29 8.69
CA GLY A 408 5.85 -11.96 7.52
C GLY A 408 7.27 -11.54 7.95
N SER A 409 7.39 -10.79 9.04
CA SER A 409 8.67 -10.49 9.67
C SER A 409 8.46 -10.26 11.15
N LEU A 410 9.26 -10.90 11.99
CA LEU A 410 9.30 -10.71 13.43
C LEU A 410 10.71 -10.28 13.82
N ASP A 411 10.88 -8.98 14.06
CA ASP A 411 12.15 -8.41 14.48
C ASP A 411 12.18 -8.21 16.00
N LEU A 412 12.95 -9.06 16.67
CA LEU A 412 13.20 -9.04 18.11
C LEU A 412 14.55 -8.40 18.45
N THR A 413 15.30 -7.90 17.46
CA THR A 413 16.59 -7.22 17.69
C THR A 413 16.50 -6.02 18.64
N PRO A 414 15.37 -5.28 18.74
CA PRO A 414 15.28 -4.17 19.68
C PRO A 414 15.10 -4.62 21.15
N LEU A 415 14.84 -5.90 21.42
CA LEU A 415 14.59 -6.40 22.77
C LEU A 415 15.89 -6.75 23.49
N ALA A 416 16.15 -6.11 24.62
CA ALA A 416 17.31 -6.43 25.48
C ALA A 416 17.13 -7.74 26.26
N GLN A 417 15.88 -8.09 26.59
CA GLN A 417 15.51 -9.31 27.31
C GLN A 417 14.47 -10.10 26.51
N LEU A 418 14.80 -11.34 26.18
CA LEU A 418 13.95 -12.30 25.51
C LEU A 418 13.27 -13.22 26.53
N GLY A 419 11.98 -13.43 26.34
CA GLY A 419 11.16 -14.36 27.13
C GLY A 419 9.96 -14.78 26.31
N ILE A 420 10.20 -15.13 25.05
CA ILE A 420 9.15 -15.29 24.04
C ILE A 420 8.97 -16.77 23.75
N THR A 421 7.73 -17.23 23.79
CA THR A 421 7.30 -18.57 23.39
C THR A 421 6.49 -18.47 22.11
N LEU A 422 6.89 -19.21 21.08
CA LEU A 422 6.23 -19.30 19.78
C LEU A 422 5.65 -20.71 19.65
N GLU A 423 4.34 -20.84 19.47
CA GLU A 423 3.67 -22.14 19.35
C GLU A 423 2.82 -22.22 18.07
N ASN A 424 3.07 -23.21 17.22
CA ASN A 424 2.39 -23.39 15.93
C ASN A 424 2.46 -22.14 15.03
N CYS A 425 3.54 -21.36 15.12
CA CYS A 425 3.72 -20.15 14.32
C CYS A 425 4.40 -20.46 12.97
N ARG A 426 4.04 -19.67 11.96
CA ARG A 426 4.80 -19.59 10.70
C ARG A 426 5.46 -18.22 10.64
N ILE A 427 6.74 -18.19 10.31
CA ILE A 427 7.54 -16.97 10.32
C ILE A 427 8.38 -16.93 9.04
N ASP A 428 8.18 -15.94 8.20
CA ASP A 428 8.98 -15.80 6.99
C ASP A 428 10.39 -15.27 7.33
N ARG A 429 10.50 -14.27 8.21
CA ARG A 429 11.78 -13.79 8.76
C ARG A 429 11.72 -13.59 10.27
N LEU A 430 12.64 -14.22 11.01
CA LEU A 430 12.83 -14.03 12.45
C LEU A 430 14.21 -13.43 12.69
N SER A 431 14.28 -12.21 13.20
CA SER A 431 15.54 -11.53 13.52
C SER A 431 15.67 -11.32 15.02
N PHE A 432 16.85 -11.53 15.62
CA PHE A 432 17.09 -11.27 17.06
C PHE A 432 18.54 -10.87 17.33
N ALA A 433 18.77 -10.13 18.42
CA ALA A 433 20.12 -9.73 18.82
C ALA A 433 20.83 -10.87 19.56
N SER A 434 22.01 -11.27 19.09
CA SER A 434 22.81 -12.35 19.70
C SER A 434 23.25 -12.06 21.15
N GLU A 435 23.29 -10.79 21.53
CA GLU A 435 23.67 -10.31 22.87
C GLU A 435 22.49 -10.18 23.84
N ALA A 436 21.25 -10.39 23.37
CA ALA A 436 20.08 -10.30 24.24
C ALA A 436 20.16 -11.33 25.39
N THR A 437 19.40 -11.11 26.45
CA THR A 437 19.38 -12.03 27.61
C THR A 437 18.08 -12.80 27.66
N GLY A 438 18.11 -14.09 27.96
CA GLY A 438 16.90 -14.93 28.06
C GLY A 438 16.74 -15.89 26.89
N SER A 439 15.49 -16.23 26.53
CA SER A 439 15.23 -17.30 25.56
C SER A 439 14.05 -17.04 24.63
N ILE A 440 14.17 -17.56 23.40
CA ILE A 440 13.08 -17.75 22.45
C ILE A 440 12.79 -19.24 22.39
N THR A 441 11.66 -19.66 22.94
CA THR A 441 11.18 -21.04 22.86
C THR A 441 10.28 -21.20 21.64
N SER A 442 10.60 -22.11 20.73
CA SER A 442 9.78 -22.38 19.54
C SER A 442 9.26 -23.80 19.56
N THR A 443 7.94 -23.95 19.43
CA THR A 443 7.25 -25.25 19.43
C THR A 443 6.36 -25.40 18.20
N ASN A 444 6.56 -26.46 17.41
CA ASN A 444 5.78 -26.71 16.19
C ASN A 444 5.81 -25.56 15.17
N CYS A 445 6.91 -24.82 15.08
CA CYS A 445 7.03 -23.63 14.26
C CYS A 445 7.73 -23.89 12.93
N THR A 446 7.43 -23.09 11.91
CA THR A 446 8.20 -23.03 10.66
C THR A 446 8.80 -21.65 10.48
N VAL A 447 10.12 -21.57 10.33
CA VAL A 447 10.87 -20.34 10.10
C VAL A 447 11.55 -20.44 8.72
N ASN A 448 11.20 -19.56 7.79
CA ASN A 448 11.84 -19.58 6.47
C ASN A 448 13.26 -19.01 6.56
N HIS A 449 13.42 -17.84 7.18
CA HIS A 449 14.72 -17.21 7.37
C HIS A 449 14.93 -16.81 8.83
N LEU A 450 15.97 -17.36 9.46
CA LEU A 450 16.37 -17.01 10.83
C LEU A 450 17.66 -16.19 10.79
N GLU A 451 17.61 -14.98 11.34
CA GLU A 451 18.72 -14.03 11.32
C GLU A 451 19.14 -13.70 12.74
N SER A 452 20.42 -13.85 13.04
CA SER A 452 21.00 -13.35 14.29
C SER A 452 21.87 -12.14 14.00
N CYS A 453 21.58 -11.04 14.68
CA CYS A 453 22.31 -9.79 14.58
C CYS A 453 23.39 -9.73 15.66
N GLY A 454 24.65 -9.66 15.24
CA GLY A 454 25.82 -9.52 16.11
C GLY A 454 27.05 -10.24 15.56
N ASP A 455 28.02 -10.50 16.43
CA ASP A 455 29.26 -11.15 16.02
C ASP A 455 29.05 -12.66 15.81
N SER A 456 29.62 -13.22 14.74
CA SER A 456 29.50 -14.65 14.38
C SER A 456 30.09 -15.62 15.41
N THR A 457 30.83 -15.09 16.38
CA THR A 457 31.39 -15.86 17.49
C THR A 457 30.43 -15.99 18.67
N THR A 458 29.34 -15.22 18.70
CA THR A 458 28.39 -15.23 19.81
C THR A 458 27.44 -16.41 19.66
N PRO A 459 27.37 -17.32 20.66
CA PRO A 459 26.48 -18.46 20.58
C PRO A 459 25.00 -18.04 20.62
N MET A 460 24.18 -18.65 19.76
CA MET A 460 22.72 -18.57 19.75
C MET A 460 22.09 -19.42 20.87
N SER A 461 22.67 -19.40 22.07
CA SER A 461 22.19 -20.19 23.22
C SER A 461 20.80 -19.78 23.73
N GLN A 462 20.29 -18.67 23.21
CA GLN A 462 18.97 -18.13 23.51
C GLN A 462 17.85 -18.86 22.75
N LEU A 463 18.18 -19.57 21.66
CA LEU A 463 17.19 -20.31 20.90
C LEU A 463 16.95 -21.68 21.54
N LEU A 464 15.72 -21.93 21.95
CA LEU A 464 15.27 -23.23 22.46
C LEU A 464 14.21 -23.80 21.53
N PHE A 465 14.52 -24.91 20.88
CA PHE A 465 13.59 -25.60 19.99
C PHE A 465 12.95 -26.80 20.70
N GLU A 466 11.61 -26.80 20.80
CA GLU A 466 10.83 -27.88 21.38
C GLU A 466 9.90 -28.48 20.31
N GLY A 467 9.77 -29.81 20.24
CA GLY A 467 8.91 -30.44 19.23
C GLY A 467 9.41 -30.30 17.79
N MET A 468 8.49 -30.17 16.82
CA MET A 468 8.81 -30.13 15.39
C MET A 468 9.06 -28.69 14.92
N VAL A 469 10.32 -28.27 14.83
CA VAL A 469 10.66 -26.95 14.28
C VAL A 469 11.44 -27.12 12.98
N SER A 470 11.02 -26.38 11.95
CA SER A 470 11.68 -26.38 10.64
C SER A 470 12.25 -24.99 10.37
N VAL A 471 13.56 -24.92 10.13
CA VAL A 471 14.25 -23.69 9.72
C VAL A 471 14.86 -23.93 8.33
N GLN A 472 14.51 -23.10 7.34
CA GLN A 472 14.98 -23.31 5.95
C GLN A 472 16.34 -22.65 5.68
N GLU A 473 16.57 -21.48 6.25
CA GLU A 473 17.77 -20.68 6.10
C GLU A 473 18.19 -20.05 7.44
N ILE A 474 19.50 -19.95 7.66
CA ILE A 474 20.08 -19.19 8.77
C ILE A 474 21.09 -18.19 8.25
N SER A 475 21.08 -16.98 8.81
CA SER A 475 22.07 -15.94 8.56
C SER A 475 22.58 -15.36 9.87
N VAL A 476 23.87 -15.03 9.91
CA VAL A 476 24.45 -14.19 10.97
C VAL A 476 24.92 -12.91 10.33
N VAL A 477 24.34 -11.79 10.75
CA VAL A 477 24.57 -10.48 10.18
C VAL A 477 25.32 -9.63 11.21
N ARG A 478 26.48 -9.11 10.80
CA ARG A 478 27.27 -8.20 11.62
C ARG A 478 26.59 -6.85 11.76
N ARG A 479 27.00 -6.06 12.75
CA ARG A 479 26.49 -4.70 12.98
C ARG A 479 26.70 -3.75 11.78
N ASP A 480 27.61 -4.06 10.86
CA ASP A 480 27.83 -3.31 9.62
C ASP A 480 26.89 -3.72 8.47
N GLY A 481 25.93 -4.62 8.74
CA GLY A 481 24.95 -5.13 7.78
C GLY A 481 25.49 -6.22 6.85
N LYS A 482 26.74 -6.67 7.01
CA LYS A 482 27.30 -7.76 6.20
C LYS A 482 26.98 -9.12 6.81
N THR A 483 26.55 -10.05 5.96
CA THR A 483 26.35 -11.45 6.32
C THR A 483 27.70 -12.13 6.49
N ASP A 484 27.96 -12.68 7.67
CA ASP A 484 29.19 -13.41 8.00
C ASP A 484 29.05 -14.89 7.69
N THR A 485 27.92 -15.47 8.06
CA THR A 485 27.60 -16.88 7.80
C THR A 485 26.21 -16.98 7.21
N PHE A 486 26.06 -17.80 6.17
CA PHE A 486 24.78 -18.15 5.57
C PHE A 486 24.77 -19.65 5.33
N GLU A 487 23.76 -20.33 5.85
CA GLU A 487 23.55 -21.76 5.61
C GLU A 487 22.11 -21.95 5.14
N ALA A 488 21.94 -22.73 4.08
CA ALA A 488 20.64 -23.07 3.52
C ALA A 488 20.51 -24.58 3.36
N GLY A 489 19.28 -25.07 3.58
CA GLY A 489 18.94 -26.48 3.50
C GLY A 489 18.96 -27.17 4.87
N VAL A 490 17.96 -28.02 5.09
CA VAL A 490 17.59 -28.58 6.41
C VAL A 490 18.78 -29.13 7.20
N HIS A 491 19.65 -29.94 6.58
CA HIS A 491 20.80 -30.53 7.29
C HIS A 491 21.85 -29.49 7.70
N ARG A 492 22.24 -28.62 6.76
CA ARG A 492 23.26 -27.58 7.01
C ARG A 492 22.77 -26.54 8.02
N VAL A 493 21.47 -26.25 7.99
CA VAL A 493 20.83 -25.38 8.98
C VAL A 493 20.84 -26.02 10.36
N LEU A 494 20.45 -27.30 10.52
CA LEU A 494 20.49 -27.98 11.81
C LEU A 494 21.92 -28.09 12.37
N GLU A 495 22.90 -28.42 11.52
CA GLU A 495 24.32 -28.42 11.90
C GLU A 495 24.82 -27.03 12.26
N GLY A 496 24.40 -26.01 11.51
CA GLY A 496 24.73 -24.62 11.76
C GLY A 496 24.16 -24.13 13.09
N LEU A 497 22.91 -24.47 13.40
CA LEU A 497 22.24 -24.15 14.66
C LEU A 497 22.91 -24.85 15.85
N ASP A 498 23.24 -26.14 15.74
CA ASP A 498 23.97 -26.88 16.78
C ASP A 498 25.37 -26.29 17.00
N ARG A 499 26.10 -25.99 15.92
CA ARG A 499 27.42 -25.32 15.97
C ARG A 499 27.36 -23.94 16.62
N LEU A 500 26.28 -23.20 16.37
CA LEU A 500 26.04 -21.89 16.99
C LEU A 500 25.46 -22.01 18.40
N GLY A 501 25.23 -23.22 18.92
CA GLY A 501 24.84 -23.44 20.33
C GLY A 501 23.34 -23.32 20.61
N ALA A 502 22.48 -23.41 19.59
CA ALA A 502 21.04 -23.51 19.80
C ALA A 502 20.66 -24.81 20.53
N GLN A 503 19.66 -24.73 21.41
CA GLN A 503 19.25 -25.85 22.26
C GLN A 503 18.07 -26.61 21.66
N GLY A 504 18.00 -27.92 21.91
CA GLY A 504 16.88 -28.77 21.45
C GLY A 504 16.99 -29.25 20.00
N VAL A 505 17.99 -28.76 19.25
CA VAL A 505 18.30 -29.17 17.88
C VAL A 505 18.93 -30.56 17.82
N GLN A 506 19.59 -31.00 18.89
CA GLN A 506 20.38 -32.25 18.92
C GLN A 506 19.51 -33.50 18.65
N ARG A 507 18.26 -33.49 19.10
CA ARG A 507 17.31 -34.58 18.82
C ARG A 507 16.95 -34.64 17.33
N GLN A 508 16.63 -33.50 16.73
CA GLN A 508 16.33 -33.40 15.30
C GLN A 508 17.56 -33.71 14.44
N LEU A 509 18.75 -33.29 14.89
CA LEU A 509 20.02 -33.61 14.27
C LEU A 509 20.34 -35.10 14.38
N HIS A 510 20.04 -35.75 15.50
CA HIS A 510 20.21 -37.20 15.66
C HIS A 510 19.22 -37.98 14.78
N GLU A 511 17.95 -37.56 14.74
CA GLU A 511 16.94 -38.11 13.83
C GLU A 511 17.31 -37.88 12.34
N ALA A 512 17.96 -36.75 12.02
CA ALA A 512 18.49 -36.47 10.68
C ALA A 512 19.78 -37.25 10.35
N ARG A 513 20.64 -37.51 11.34
CA ARG A 513 21.90 -38.28 11.21
C ARG A 513 21.66 -39.79 11.13
N ASP A 514 20.69 -40.31 11.87
CA ASP A 514 20.26 -41.72 11.77
C ASP A 514 19.58 -42.01 10.43
N ALA A 515 19.24 -40.95 9.68
CA ALA A 515 18.80 -40.98 8.30
C ALA A 515 19.87 -40.40 7.35
N GLU A 516 21.15 -40.80 7.52
CA GLU A 516 22.21 -40.43 6.57
C GLU A 516 21.73 -40.74 5.15
N PRO A 517 21.48 -39.72 4.31
CA PRO A 517 20.96 -39.97 2.99
C PRO A 517 22.04 -40.67 2.19
N SER A 518 21.70 -41.83 1.63
CA SER A 518 22.64 -42.60 0.81
C SER A 518 23.19 -41.71 -0.31
N THR A 519 24.36 -42.04 -0.84
CA THR A 519 24.94 -41.29 -1.97
C THR A 519 23.95 -41.18 -3.14
N LEU A 520 23.11 -42.21 -3.31
CA LEU A 520 22.04 -42.23 -4.30
C LEU A 520 20.86 -41.31 -3.92
N GLU A 521 20.51 -41.20 -2.64
CA GLU A 521 19.46 -40.29 -2.16
C GLU A 521 19.84 -38.82 -2.37
N LEU A 522 21.08 -38.45 -2.05
CA LEU A 522 21.61 -37.11 -2.33
C LEU A 522 21.63 -36.81 -3.83
N PHE A 523 22.10 -37.77 -4.62
CA PHE A 523 22.12 -37.66 -6.07
C PHE A 523 20.72 -37.47 -6.68
N ALA A 524 19.73 -38.24 -6.19
CA ALA A 524 18.34 -38.12 -6.60
C ALA A 524 17.77 -36.73 -6.29
N TYR A 525 18.07 -36.20 -5.10
CA TYR A 525 17.62 -34.89 -4.66
C TYR A 525 18.17 -33.77 -5.54
N ASP A 526 19.47 -33.77 -5.82
CA ASP A 526 20.12 -32.77 -6.69
C ASP A 526 19.55 -32.80 -8.12
N VAL A 527 19.33 -34.00 -8.67
CA VAL A 527 18.73 -34.19 -10.00
C VAL A 527 17.31 -33.63 -10.04
N LEU A 528 16.46 -34.01 -9.07
CA LEU A 528 15.05 -33.61 -9.05
C LEU A 528 14.89 -32.10 -8.80
N ASN A 529 15.71 -31.50 -7.93
CA ASN A 529 15.74 -30.06 -7.74
C ASN A 529 16.16 -29.32 -9.01
N GLY A 530 17.21 -29.80 -9.70
CA GLY A 530 17.65 -29.23 -10.96
C GLY A 530 16.56 -29.29 -12.04
N MET A 531 15.82 -30.40 -12.11
CA MET A 531 14.69 -30.55 -13.03
C MET A 531 13.48 -29.69 -12.64
N SER A 532 13.18 -29.58 -11.33
CA SER A 532 12.10 -28.74 -10.80
C SER A 532 12.31 -27.27 -11.12
N ALA A 533 13.54 -26.77 -10.94
CA ALA A 533 13.92 -25.40 -11.29
C ALA A 533 13.71 -25.09 -12.80
N ARG A 534 13.76 -26.10 -13.67
CA ARG A 534 13.53 -25.98 -15.11
C ARG A 534 12.10 -26.32 -15.55
N GLY A 535 11.23 -26.73 -14.63
CA GLY A 535 9.88 -27.22 -14.95
C GLY A 535 9.87 -28.52 -15.77
N GLU A 536 10.96 -29.31 -15.71
CA GLU A 536 11.09 -30.56 -16.45
C GLU A 536 10.44 -31.72 -15.69
N ASN A 537 9.66 -32.53 -16.40
CA ASN A 537 9.02 -33.74 -15.86
C ASN A 537 9.41 -35.01 -16.64
N SER A 538 10.43 -34.92 -17.49
CA SER A 538 10.94 -36.06 -18.25
C SER A 538 12.38 -35.87 -18.67
N TYR A 539 13.11 -36.97 -18.87
CA TYR A 539 14.46 -36.98 -19.44
C TYR A 539 14.66 -38.18 -20.37
N ILE A 540 15.70 -38.12 -21.21
CA ILE A 540 16.04 -39.18 -22.17
C ILE A 540 17.25 -39.94 -21.66
N VAL A 541 17.19 -41.28 -21.72
CA VAL A 541 18.28 -42.19 -21.40
C VAL A 541 18.56 -43.15 -22.54
N MET A 542 19.77 -43.71 -22.56
CA MET A 542 20.11 -44.82 -23.44
C MET A 542 19.43 -46.10 -22.93
N THR A 543 18.69 -46.81 -23.78
CA THR A 543 17.82 -47.93 -23.35
C THR A 543 18.58 -49.04 -22.61
N LYS A 544 19.87 -49.26 -22.94
CA LYS A 544 20.68 -50.33 -22.33
C LYS A 544 21.34 -49.94 -21.00
N SER A 545 21.78 -48.70 -20.84
CA SER A 545 22.49 -48.25 -19.63
C SER A 545 21.59 -47.51 -18.65
N LEU A 546 20.45 -46.99 -19.11
CA LEU A 546 19.58 -46.08 -18.34
C LEU A 546 20.30 -44.81 -17.85
N ILE A 547 21.37 -44.43 -18.53
CA ILE A 547 22.12 -43.20 -18.28
C ILE A 547 21.80 -42.21 -19.40
N PRO A 548 21.59 -40.91 -19.11
CA PRO A 548 21.35 -39.89 -20.12
C PRO A 548 22.46 -39.78 -21.17
N GLY A 549 23.73 -39.77 -20.73
CA GLY A 549 24.89 -39.75 -21.60
C GLY A 549 24.87 -38.58 -22.59
N ASP A 550 25.26 -38.85 -23.83
CA ASP A 550 25.22 -37.90 -24.95
C ASP A 550 23.79 -37.45 -25.35
N SER A 551 22.75 -38.04 -24.74
CA SER A 551 21.35 -37.64 -24.95
C SER A 551 20.83 -36.63 -23.92
N ALA A 552 21.69 -36.19 -22.99
CA ALA A 552 21.33 -35.23 -21.97
C ALA A 552 21.08 -33.83 -22.53
N GLY A 553 20.02 -33.17 -22.04
CA GLY A 553 19.78 -31.76 -22.30
C GLY A 553 20.86 -30.87 -21.66
N ARG A 554 21.06 -29.66 -22.20
CA ARG A 554 21.96 -28.67 -21.58
C ARG A 554 21.51 -28.39 -20.15
N GLY A 555 22.42 -28.52 -19.19
CA GLY A 555 22.16 -28.26 -17.76
C GLY A 555 21.71 -29.48 -16.94
N MET A 556 21.69 -30.68 -17.53
CA MET A 556 21.46 -31.91 -16.78
C MET A 556 22.60 -32.19 -15.78
N TYR A 557 22.25 -32.54 -14.55
CA TYR A 557 23.23 -32.76 -13.48
C TYR A 557 24.00 -34.07 -13.72
N ARG A 558 25.33 -33.95 -13.88
CA ARG A 558 26.27 -35.07 -14.07
C ARG A 558 25.74 -36.19 -15.00
N PRO A 559 25.48 -35.91 -16.28
CA PRO A 559 24.71 -36.81 -17.17
C PRO A 559 25.38 -38.15 -17.50
N ASN A 560 26.67 -38.30 -17.17
CA ASN A 560 27.46 -39.52 -17.36
C ASN A 560 27.67 -40.31 -16.04
N ASP A 561 27.08 -39.86 -14.93
CA ASP A 561 27.23 -40.50 -13.63
C ASP A 561 26.47 -41.85 -13.60
N PRO A 562 27.10 -42.97 -13.19
CA PRO A 562 26.44 -44.27 -13.13
C PRO A 562 25.22 -44.30 -12.21
N LEU A 563 25.12 -43.40 -11.23
CA LEU A 563 23.98 -43.29 -10.31
C LEU A 563 22.66 -43.00 -11.02
N TRP A 564 22.69 -42.46 -12.25
CA TRP A 564 21.50 -42.30 -13.10
C TRP A 564 20.78 -43.62 -13.39
N ALA A 565 21.53 -44.71 -13.57
CA ALA A 565 20.95 -46.01 -13.86
C ALA A 565 20.14 -46.53 -12.66
N ASP A 566 20.66 -46.33 -11.44
CA ASP A 566 20.00 -46.71 -10.20
C ASP A 566 18.79 -45.80 -9.93
N LEU A 567 18.93 -44.49 -10.09
CA LEU A 567 17.82 -43.53 -9.97
C LEU A 567 16.67 -43.88 -10.92
N THR A 568 16.98 -44.15 -12.19
CA THR A 568 15.98 -44.48 -13.22
C THR A 568 15.23 -45.77 -12.87
N ARG A 569 15.95 -46.81 -12.42
CA ARG A 569 15.33 -48.07 -12.00
C ARG A 569 14.41 -47.89 -10.79
N LYS A 570 14.84 -47.09 -9.81
CA LYS A 570 14.09 -46.81 -8.57
C LYS A 570 12.82 -45.98 -8.82
N LEU A 571 12.89 -45.03 -9.76
CA LEU A 571 11.72 -44.27 -10.21
C LEU A 571 10.69 -45.16 -10.91
N GLU A 572 11.14 -46.14 -11.69
CA GLU A 572 10.26 -47.09 -12.39
C GLU A 572 9.66 -48.13 -11.44
N SER A 573 10.46 -48.75 -10.55
CA SER A 573 10.00 -49.76 -9.58
C SER A 573 8.98 -49.18 -8.59
N ALA A 574 9.21 -47.97 -8.10
CA ALA A 574 8.26 -47.26 -7.23
C ALA A 574 7.00 -46.76 -7.98
N GLY A 575 6.96 -46.92 -9.32
CA GLY A 575 5.87 -46.45 -10.16
C GLY A 575 5.74 -44.93 -10.22
N ALA A 576 6.78 -44.19 -9.84
CA ALA A 576 6.88 -42.73 -9.87
C ALA A 576 7.17 -42.18 -11.28
N ALA A 577 7.72 -43.02 -12.16
CA ALA A 577 7.93 -42.72 -13.57
C ALA A 577 7.47 -43.87 -14.49
N SER A 578 7.38 -43.61 -15.78
CA SER A 578 7.22 -44.62 -16.82
C SER A 578 8.29 -44.48 -17.89
N ILE A 579 8.86 -45.60 -18.32
CA ILE A 579 9.88 -45.64 -19.38
C ILE A 579 9.23 -46.08 -20.69
N LYS A 580 9.42 -45.29 -21.75
CA LYS A 580 8.95 -45.62 -23.11
C LYS A 580 10.09 -45.53 -24.11
N GLN A 581 10.26 -46.57 -24.92
CA GLN A 581 11.27 -46.58 -25.96
C GLN A 581 10.88 -45.60 -27.08
N ILE A 582 11.84 -44.84 -27.60
CA ILE A 582 11.65 -43.93 -28.73
C ILE A 582 12.43 -44.40 -29.95
N THR A 583 11.81 -44.29 -31.12
CA THR A 583 12.44 -44.58 -32.41
C THR A 583 13.36 -43.43 -32.77
N ALA A 584 14.67 -43.62 -32.64
CA ALA A 584 15.69 -42.62 -32.98
C ALA A 584 16.73 -43.21 -33.94
N SER A 585 17.29 -42.39 -34.83
CA SER A 585 18.45 -42.77 -35.65
C SER A 585 19.69 -42.87 -34.76
N GLY A 586 20.22 -44.09 -34.59
CA GLY A 586 21.39 -44.38 -33.77
C GLY A 586 21.13 -45.40 -32.65
N SER A 587 21.84 -45.27 -31.53
CA SER A 587 21.65 -46.11 -30.35
C SER A 587 20.22 -45.99 -29.80
N ALA A 588 19.62 -47.11 -29.40
CA ALA A 588 18.27 -47.13 -28.83
C ALA A 588 18.16 -46.23 -27.59
N LYS A 589 17.15 -45.36 -27.57
CA LYS A 589 16.87 -44.41 -26.49
C LYS A 589 15.48 -44.66 -25.90
N SER A 590 15.33 -44.32 -24.64
CA SER A 590 14.06 -44.35 -23.93
C SER A 590 13.81 -42.99 -23.26
N VAL A 591 12.55 -42.55 -23.26
CA VAL A 591 12.11 -41.38 -22.49
C VAL A 591 11.58 -41.88 -21.15
N VAL A 592 12.07 -41.27 -20.08
CA VAL A 592 11.56 -41.44 -18.72
C VAL A 592 10.63 -40.27 -18.43
N THR A 593 9.35 -40.53 -18.18
CA THR A 593 8.35 -39.51 -17.86
C THR A 593 7.85 -39.69 -16.44
N PHE A 594 7.92 -38.62 -15.63
CA PHE A 594 7.40 -38.63 -14.26
C PHE A 594 5.87 -38.64 -14.27
N ARG A 595 5.30 -39.40 -13.33
CA ARG A 595 3.85 -39.42 -13.08
C ARG A 595 3.40 -38.32 -12.11
N PHE A 596 4.36 -37.67 -11.46
CA PHE A 596 4.20 -36.55 -10.56
C PHE A 596 5.09 -35.40 -11.03
N THR A 597 4.81 -34.16 -10.62
CA THR A 597 5.73 -33.06 -10.92
C THR A 597 7.07 -33.28 -10.21
N SER A 598 8.17 -32.81 -10.79
CA SER A 598 9.49 -32.85 -10.16
C SER A 598 9.50 -32.19 -8.77
N THR A 599 8.74 -31.10 -8.57
CA THR A 599 8.53 -30.46 -7.26
C THR A 599 7.84 -31.39 -6.26
N ALA A 600 6.79 -32.11 -6.67
CA ALA A 600 6.11 -33.07 -5.80
C ALA A 600 7.02 -34.25 -5.44
N LEU A 601 7.86 -34.71 -6.38
CA LEU A 601 8.85 -35.76 -6.13
C LEU A 601 9.94 -35.33 -5.15
N CYS A 602 10.31 -34.04 -5.09
CA CYS A 602 11.26 -33.53 -4.10
C CYS A 602 10.74 -33.59 -2.64
N ALA A 603 9.42 -33.74 -2.44
CA ALA A 603 8.82 -33.80 -1.12
C ALA A 603 9.03 -35.19 -0.47
N ARG A 604 10.17 -35.38 0.21
CA ARG A 604 10.57 -36.63 0.89
C ARG A 604 9.54 -37.20 1.89
N GLN A 605 8.62 -36.37 2.39
CA GLN A 605 7.57 -36.73 3.34
C GLN A 605 6.16 -36.68 2.74
N SER A 606 6.02 -36.93 1.43
CA SER A 606 4.71 -36.91 0.77
C SER A 606 3.72 -37.93 1.35
N SER A 607 2.43 -37.55 1.37
CA SER A 607 1.31 -38.45 1.69
C SER A 607 1.07 -39.49 0.59
N GLU A 608 1.57 -39.25 -0.62
CA GLU A 608 1.47 -40.14 -1.77
C GLU A 608 2.34 -41.39 -1.62
N GLU A 609 1.70 -42.57 -1.67
CA GLU A 609 2.34 -43.86 -1.43
C GLU A 609 3.51 -44.13 -2.39
N LYS A 610 3.38 -43.73 -3.66
CA LYS A 610 4.42 -43.94 -4.69
C LYS A 610 5.66 -43.07 -4.46
N ILE A 611 5.48 -41.84 -3.98
CA ILE A 611 6.59 -40.94 -3.66
C ILE A 611 7.30 -41.43 -2.40
N ARG A 612 6.55 -41.92 -1.41
CA ARG A 612 7.10 -42.54 -0.20
C ARG A 612 7.86 -43.82 -0.52
N SER A 613 7.32 -44.68 -1.39
CA SER A 613 7.99 -45.89 -1.86
C SER A 613 9.30 -45.55 -2.57
N PHE A 614 9.29 -44.55 -3.46
CA PHE A 614 10.49 -44.09 -4.16
C PHE A 614 11.62 -43.68 -3.19
N TRP A 615 11.34 -42.78 -2.25
CA TRP A 615 12.35 -42.36 -1.27
C TRP A 615 12.73 -43.49 -0.28
N GLY A 616 11.80 -44.38 0.06
CA GLY A 616 12.10 -45.59 0.85
C GLY A 616 13.04 -46.57 0.14
N GLU A 617 12.87 -46.74 -1.16
CA GLU A 617 13.75 -47.58 -1.98
C GLU A 617 15.14 -46.98 -2.18
N LEU A 618 15.27 -45.64 -2.14
CA LEU A 618 16.56 -44.94 -2.18
C LEU A 618 17.33 -45.05 -0.85
N ARG A 619 16.61 -45.03 0.28
CA ARG A 619 17.20 -45.18 1.62
C ARG A 619 17.64 -46.60 1.95
N SER A 620 17.05 -47.60 1.29
CA SER A 620 17.42 -49.02 1.46
C SER A 620 18.56 -49.47 0.53
N SER A 621 19.08 -48.55 -0.29
CA SER A 621 20.21 -48.76 -1.21
C SER A 621 21.45 -48.03 -0.70
#